data_AF-A0A5M9I4J8-F1
#
_entry.id   AF-A0A5M9I4J8-F1
#
_cell.length_a   1.000
_cell.length_b   1.000
_cell.length_c   1.000
_cell.angle_alpha   90.00
_cell.angle_beta   90.00
_cell.angle_gamma   90.00
#
_symmetry.space_group_name_H-M   'P 1'
#
loop_
_entity.id
_entity.type
_entity.pdbx_description
1 polymer ?
#
loop_
_entity_poly.entity_id
_entity_poly.type
_entity_poly.pdbx_seq_one_letter_code
_entity_poly.pdbx_strand_id
1 'polypeptide(L)'
;MSNREERIADRHLDKITINYFDKLVQITCDEALKNYLEEPGNGAVELSAHILKEHKKRQKSELKISKDSLAIEILAHTYADIFSETVSSAELHLPAALSKAVLKLMKQVHAHTEIIDCGESDVDNNRWIWDGLTVFKKIIYKALGDRA
;
A
#
# COMPACT_ATOMS: atom_id res chain seq x y z
N MET A 1 -7.00 37.88 -6.62
CA MET A 1 -7.39 36.68 -5.84
C MET A 1 -6.88 35.49 -6.62
N SER A 2 -5.79 34.88 -6.16
CA SER A 2 -5.12 33.77 -6.85
C SER A 2 -5.91 32.49 -6.56
N ASN A 3 -6.57 31.95 -7.59
CA ASN A 3 -7.03 30.57 -7.58
C ASN A 3 -5.80 29.68 -7.59
N ARG A 4 -5.33 29.26 -6.41
CA ARG A 4 -4.57 28.02 -6.27
C ARG A 4 -5.56 26.87 -6.36
N GLU A 5 -6.02 26.59 -7.57
CA GLU A 5 -6.34 25.21 -7.93
C GLU A 5 -4.98 24.57 -8.16
N GLU A 6 -4.43 23.96 -7.10
CA GLU A 6 -3.38 22.96 -7.28
C GLU A 6 -3.93 21.93 -8.25
N ARG A 7 -3.48 22.01 -9.51
CA ARG A 7 -3.50 20.89 -10.45
C ARG A 7 -2.80 19.76 -9.74
N ILE A 8 -3.55 18.92 -9.04
CA ILE A 8 -3.14 17.55 -8.75
C ILE A 8 -2.80 17.01 -10.13
N ALA A 9 -1.52 16.66 -10.31
CA ALA A 9 -1.02 16.08 -11.55
C ALA A 9 -2.01 15.00 -12.00
N ASP A 10 -2.22 14.91 -13.31
CA ASP A 10 -3.12 13.95 -13.95
C ASP A 10 -2.50 12.55 -13.78
N ARG A 11 -2.51 12.04 -12.53
CA ARG A 11 -1.90 10.77 -12.16
C ARG A 11 -2.61 9.70 -12.95
N HIS A 12 -1.86 8.96 -13.76
CA HIS A 12 -2.41 7.96 -14.67
C HIS A 12 -2.83 6.67 -13.96
N LEU A 13 -3.78 6.76 -13.03
CA LEU A 13 -4.35 5.61 -12.33
C LEU A 13 -4.92 4.58 -13.30
N ASP A 14 -5.42 5.04 -14.45
CA ASP A 14 -5.94 4.23 -15.55
C ASP A 14 -4.90 3.25 -16.14
N LYS A 15 -3.61 3.48 -15.91
CA LYS A 15 -2.52 2.59 -16.36
C LYS A 15 -2.18 1.49 -15.36
N ILE A 16 -2.69 1.55 -14.13
CA ILE A 16 -2.45 0.52 -13.12
C ILE A 16 -3.37 -0.66 -13.37
N THR A 17 -2.80 -1.86 -13.49
CA THR A 17 -3.58 -3.08 -13.65
C THR A 17 -4.09 -3.57 -12.30
N ILE A 18 -5.43 -3.59 -12.15
CA ILE A 18 -6.10 -3.98 -10.90
C ILE A 18 -7.23 -4.97 -11.19
N ASN A 19 -7.16 -6.14 -10.57
CA ASN A 19 -8.22 -7.15 -10.63
C ASN A 19 -9.01 -7.16 -9.31
N TYR A 20 -10.33 -7.22 -9.41
CA TYR A 20 -11.25 -7.15 -8.26
C TYR A 20 -11.99 -8.47 -8.09
N PHE A 21 -11.86 -9.08 -6.92
CA PHE A 21 -12.50 -10.34 -6.54
C PHE A 21 -13.36 -10.14 -5.29
N ASP A 22 -14.10 -11.18 -4.89
CA ASP A 22 -14.71 -11.19 -3.56
C ASP A 22 -13.62 -11.17 -2.49
N LYS A 23 -13.72 -10.22 -1.55
CA LYS A 23 -12.76 -10.01 -0.44
C LYS A 23 -11.28 -9.83 -0.78
N LEU A 24 -10.93 -9.67 -2.06
CA LEU A 24 -9.53 -9.59 -2.53
C LEU A 24 -9.42 -8.60 -3.69
N VAL A 25 -8.30 -7.87 -3.72
CA VAL A 25 -7.86 -7.10 -4.87
C VAL A 25 -6.44 -7.52 -5.22
N GLN A 26 -6.15 -7.69 -6.51
CA GLN A 26 -4.80 -7.94 -7.00
C GLN A 26 -4.31 -6.74 -7.78
N ILE A 27 -3.11 -6.27 -7.47
CA ILE A 27 -2.46 -5.14 -8.14
C ILE A 27 -1.19 -5.67 -8.81
N THR A 28 -1.03 -5.41 -10.11
CA THR A 28 0.24 -5.70 -10.79
C THR A 28 1.28 -4.70 -10.34
N CYS A 29 2.42 -5.18 -9.83
CA CYS A 29 3.52 -4.33 -9.37
C CYS A 29 4.57 -4.16 -10.48
N ASP A 30 4.16 -3.44 -11.51
CA ASP A 30 4.95 -3.11 -12.69
C ASP A 30 5.47 -1.65 -12.67
N GLU A 31 6.04 -1.22 -13.79
CA GLU A 31 6.53 0.15 -13.97
C GLU A 31 5.41 1.19 -13.88
N ALA A 32 4.18 0.87 -14.28
CA ALA A 32 3.06 1.80 -14.21
C ALA A 32 2.69 2.11 -12.75
N LEU A 33 2.64 1.08 -11.89
CA LEU A 33 2.44 1.28 -10.45
C LEU A 33 3.59 2.10 -9.84
N LYS A 34 4.85 1.77 -10.17
CA LYS A 34 6.02 2.48 -9.65
C LYS A 34 6.01 3.96 -10.04
N ASN A 35 5.80 4.26 -11.33
CA ASN A 35 5.73 5.63 -11.82
C ASN A 35 4.61 6.43 -11.15
N TYR A 36 3.43 5.82 -10.95
CA TYR A 36 2.32 6.47 -10.24
C TYR A 36 2.68 6.81 -8.78
N LEU A 37 3.41 5.92 -8.10
CA LEU A 37 3.81 6.08 -6.70
C LEU A 37 5.00 7.04 -6.51
N GLU A 38 5.82 7.23 -7.54
CA GLU A 38 6.94 8.20 -7.57
C GLU A 38 6.48 9.65 -7.81
N GLU A 39 5.22 9.89 -8.17
CA GLU A 39 4.70 11.25 -8.39
C GLU A 39 4.43 12.03 -7.07
N PRO A 40 4.67 13.36 -7.04
CA PRO A 40 4.51 14.24 -5.86
C PRO A 40 3.25 14.03 -5.04
N GLY A 41 3.42 13.54 -3.82
CA GLY A 41 2.36 13.25 -2.85
C GLY A 41 2.11 11.76 -2.64
N ASN A 42 1.42 11.41 -1.56
CA ASN A 42 1.21 10.02 -1.15
C ASN A 42 0.18 9.29 -2.06
N GLY A 43 0.63 8.89 -3.24
CA GLY A 43 -0.18 8.20 -4.25
C GLY A 43 -0.77 6.89 -3.73
N ALA A 44 -0.09 6.18 -2.84
CA ALA A 44 -0.61 4.93 -2.28
C ALA A 44 -1.93 5.13 -1.51
N VAL A 45 -2.09 6.25 -0.81
CA VAL A 45 -3.32 6.58 -0.09
C VAL A 45 -4.46 6.91 -1.06
N GLU A 46 -4.16 7.62 -2.14
CA GLU A 46 -5.12 7.93 -3.21
C GLU A 46 -5.57 6.66 -3.94
N LEU A 47 -4.62 5.84 -4.37
CA LEU A 47 -4.86 4.55 -5.00
C LEU A 47 -5.70 3.64 -4.11
N SER A 48 -5.37 3.56 -2.82
CA SER A 48 -6.14 2.77 -1.85
C SER A 48 -7.59 3.24 -1.73
N ALA A 49 -7.82 4.56 -1.69
CA ALA A 49 -9.17 5.11 -1.66
C ALA A 49 -9.95 4.78 -2.95
N HIS A 50 -9.29 4.85 -4.11
CA HIS A 50 -9.87 4.47 -5.38
C HIS A 50 -10.25 2.98 -5.41
N ILE A 51 -9.32 2.10 -5.02
CA ILE A 51 -9.53 0.65 -4.99
C ILE A 51 -10.71 0.27 -4.11
N LEU A 52 -10.78 0.80 -2.88
CA LEU A 52 -11.88 0.49 -1.96
C LEU A 52 -13.24 0.96 -2.51
N LYS A 53 -13.26 2.13 -3.16
CA LYS A 53 -14.48 2.66 -3.80
C LYS A 53 -14.92 1.79 -4.99
N GLU A 54 -14.01 1.43 -5.88
CA GLU A 54 -14.33 0.62 -7.06
C GLU A 54 -14.66 -0.82 -6.69
N HIS A 55 -14.00 -1.40 -5.70
CA HIS A 55 -14.34 -2.71 -5.15
C HIS A 55 -15.79 -2.72 -4.64
N LYS A 56 -16.16 -1.74 -3.79
CA LYS A 56 -17.53 -1.59 -3.27
C LYS A 56 -18.57 -1.50 -4.38
N LYS A 57 -18.27 -0.75 -5.44
CA LYS A 57 -19.17 -0.60 -6.60
C LYS A 57 -19.34 -1.91 -7.37
N ARG A 58 -18.27 -2.69 -7.54
CA ARG A 58 -18.26 -3.94 -8.31
C ARG A 58 -18.86 -5.11 -7.54
N GLN A 59 -18.48 -5.28 -6.28
CA GLN A 59 -18.90 -6.40 -5.44
C GLN A 59 -20.16 -6.13 -4.64
N LYS A 60 -20.66 -4.88 -4.63
CA LYS A 60 -21.82 -4.42 -3.84
C LYS A 60 -21.64 -4.65 -2.32
N SER A 61 -20.40 -4.81 -1.88
CA SER A 61 -19.98 -5.08 -0.50
C SER A 61 -18.67 -4.34 -0.23
N GLU A 62 -18.44 -3.92 1.01
CA GLU A 62 -17.19 -3.25 1.37
C GLU A 62 -16.08 -4.29 1.55
N LEU A 63 -14.92 -4.05 0.92
CA LEU A 63 -13.68 -4.74 1.26
C LEU A 63 -13.26 -4.33 2.68
N LYS A 64 -13.21 -5.28 3.61
CA LYS A 64 -12.91 -5.00 5.03
C LYS A 64 -11.41 -4.82 5.29
N ILE A 65 -10.83 -3.84 4.61
CA ILE A 65 -9.43 -3.41 4.77
C ILE A 65 -9.45 -1.90 4.92
N SER A 66 -8.70 -1.37 5.90
CA SER A 66 -8.59 0.08 6.04
C SER A 66 -7.75 0.68 4.91
N LYS A 67 -8.07 1.93 4.52
CA LYS A 67 -7.31 2.66 3.50
C LYS A 67 -5.81 2.72 3.81
N ASP A 68 -5.45 2.94 5.07
CA ASP A 68 -4.04 3.04 5.47
C ASP A 68 -3.33 1.67 5.46
N SER A 69 -4.02 0.60 5.85
CA SER A 69 -3.48 -0.77 5.78
C SER A 69 -3.17 -1.16 4.34
N LEU A 70 -4.11 -0.89 3.43
CA LEU A 70 -3.93 -1.12 1.99
C LEU A 70 -2.78 -0.28 1.41
N ALA A 71 -2.69 1.00 1.78
CA ALA A 71 -1.63 1.88 1.28
C ALA A 71 -0.25 1.41 1.75
N ILE A 72 -0.13 0.99 3.01
CA ILE A 72 1.12 0.46 3.57
C ILE A 72 1.52 -0.83 2.86
N GLU A 73 0.58 -1.75 2.62
CA GLU A 73 0.82 -2.99 1.89
C GLU A 73 1.33 -2.73 0.47
N ILE A 74 0.68 -1.81 -0.26
CA ILE A 74 1.12 -1.40 -1.61
C ILE A 74 2.56 -0.87 -1.55
N LEU A 75 2.86 0.07 -0.65
CA LEU A 75 4.20 0.65 -0.52
C LEU A 75 5.25 -0.39 -0.12
N ALA A 76 4.92 -1.30 0.81
CA ALA A 76 5.83 -2.33 1.28
C ALA A 76 6.18 -3.34 0.18
N HIS A 77 5.21 -3.70 -0.67
CA HIS A 77 5.48 -4.57 -1.81
C HIS A 77 6.24 -3.86 -2.93
N THR A 78 5.90 -2.61 -3.26
CA THR A 78 6.55 -1.87 -4.35
C THR A 78 7.98 -1.43 -4.00
N TYR A 79 8.22 -1.03 -2.75
CA TYR A 79 9.52 -0.54 -2.28
C TYR A 79 10.08 -1.41 -1.15
N ALA A 80 10.11 -2.73 -1.37
CA ALA A 80 10.45 -3.72 -0.36
C ALA A 80 11.79 -3.47 0.35
N ASP A 81 12.84 -3.05 -0.37
CA ASP A 81 14.16 -2.79 0.21
C ASP A 81 14.09 -1.64 1.23
N ILE A 82 13.50 -0.52 0.82
CA ILE A 82 13.40 0.68 1.66
C ILE A 82 12.42 0.47 2.81
N PHE A 83 11.34 -0.27 2.56
CA PHE A 83 10.44 -0.67 3.63
C PHE A 83 11.20 -1.48 4.70
N SER A 84 11.99 -2.46 4.28
CA SER A 84 12.82 -3.29 5.17
C SER A 84 13.83 -2.46 5.97
N GLU A 85 14.46 -1.46 5.35
CA GLU A 85 15.34 -0.51 6.03
C GLU A 85 14.57 0.35 7.05
N THR A 86 13.40 0.88 6.65
CA THR A 86 12.55 1.72 7.49
C THR A 86 12.09 0.98 8.74
N VAL A 87 11.63 -0.27 8.60
CA VAL A 87 11.17 -1.09 9.74
C VAL A 87 12.31 -1.63 10.61
N SER A 88 13.53 -1.70 10.06
CA SER A 88 14.73 -2.08 10.82
C SER A 88 15.40 -0.88 11.48
N SER A 89 15.02 0.34 11.12
CA SER A 89 15.54 1.56 11.72
C SER A 89 15.14 1.68 13.18
N ALA A 90 15.98 2.33 13.99
CA ALA A 90 15.69 2.57 15.40
C ALA A 90 14.46 3.46 15.63
N GLU A 91 13.98 4.19 14.61
CA GLU A 91 12.79 5.05 14.70
C GLU A 91 11.48 4.24 14.76
N LEU A 92 11.45 3.03 14.18
CA LEU A 92 10.27 2.18 14.19
C LEU A 92 10.34 1.18 15.36
N HIS A 93 9.91 1.62 16.55
CA HIS A 93 9.80 0.76 17.73
C HIS A 93 8.61 -0.21 17.64
N LEU A 94 8.69 -1.16 16.70
CA LEU A 94 7.67 -2.18 16.52
C LEU A 94 7.64 -3.15 17.71
N PRO A 95 6.46 -3.60 18.16
CA PRO A 95 6.35 -4.73 19.09
C PRO A 95 7.09 -5.96 18.55
N ALA A 96 7.77 -6.70 19.43
CA ALA A 96 8.65 -7.80 19.01
C ALA A 96 7.97 -8.84 18.10
N ALA A 97 6.71 -9.18 18.38
CA ALA A 97 5.92 -10.11 17.56
C ALA A 97 5.66 -9.56 16.14
N LEU A 98 5.30 -8.27 16.04
CA LEU A 98 5.07 -7.60 14.76
C LEU A 98 6.38 -7.44 13.99
N SER A 99 7.46 -7.02 14.64
CA SER A 99 8.79 -6.91 14.03
C SER A 99 9.25 -8.25 13.41
N LYS A 100 9.15 -9.35 14.16
CA LYS A 100 9.51 -10.68 13.66
C LYS A 100 8.65 -11.11 12.46
N ALA A 101 7.36 -10.80 12.49
CA ALA A 101 6.43 -11.13 11.42
C ALA A 101 6.73 -10.32 10.14
N VAL A 102 6.95 -9.00 10.28
CA VAL A 102 7.36 -8.12 9.18
C VAL A 102 8.66 -8.62 8.54
N LEU A 103 9.70 -8.91 9.33
CA LEU A 103 10.98 -9.41 8.79
C LEU A 103 10.83 -10.74 8.04
N LYS A 104 9.93 -11.62 8.49
CA LYS A 104 9.62 -12.87 7.77
C LYS A 104 8.88 -12.60 6.46
N LEU A 105 7.89 -11.71 6.50
CA LEU A 105 7.09 -11.32 5.34
C LEU A 105 7.95 -10.68 4.26
N MET A 106 8.83 -9.74 4.63
CA MET A 106 9.67 -9.04 3.65
C MET A 106 10.61 -9.97 2.90
N LYS A 107 11.13 -11.03 3.54
CA LYS A 107 11.90 -12.07 2.83
C LYS A 107 11.09 -12.77 1.72
N GLN A 108 9.78 -12.92 1.90
CA GLN A 108 8.90 -13.53 0.90
C GLN A 108 8.55 -12.54 -0.21
N VAL A 109 8.25 -11.30 0.17
CA VAL A 109 7.97 -10.18 -0.76
C VAL A 109 9.15 -9.97 -1.71
N HIS A 110 10.39 -9.94 -1.21
CA HIS A 110 11.58 -9.80 -2.05
C HIS A 110 11.73 -10.90 -3.11
N ALA A 111 11.17 -12.08 -2.88
CA ALA A 111 11.21 -13.19 -3.82
C ALA A 111 10.06 -13.16 -4.84
N HIS A 112 8.97 -12.42 -4.57
CA HIS A 112 7.74 -12.43 -5.37
C HIS A 112 7.10 -11.02 -5.39
N THR A 113 7.48 -10.20 -6.37
CA THR A 113 7.03 -8.81 -6.47
C THR A 113 6.09 -8.54 -7.65
N GLU A 114 5.63 -9.55 -8.37
CA GLU A 114 4.88 -9.32 -9.62
C GLU A 114 3.41 -8.93 -9.37
N ILE A 115 2.78 -9.53 -8.36
CA ILE A 115 1.40 -9.31 -7.98
C ILE A 115 1.32 -9.05 -6.48
N ILE A 116 0.53 -8.05 -6.09
CA ILE A 116 0.23 -7.72 -4.70
C ILE A 116 -1.20 -8.19 -4.42
N ASP A 117 -1.34 -9.18 -3.54
CA ASP A 117 -2.62 -9.74 -3.12
C ASP A 117 -3.13 -9.05 -1.85
N CYS A 118 -4.07 -8.12 -2.00
CA CYS A 118 -4.62 -7.34 -0.90
C CYS A 118 -6.02 -7.86 -0.51
N GLY A 119 -6.10 -8.73 0.50
CA GLY A 119 -7.33 -9.42 0.88
C GLY A 119 -7.77 -9.24 2.34
N GLU A 120 -9.04 -9.53 2.65
CA GLU A 120 -9.54 -9.56 4.04
C GLU A 120 -8.81 -10.62 4.89
N SER A 121 -8.90 -10.53 6.21
CA SER A 121 -8.15 -11.40 7.13
C SER A 121 -8.43 -12.91 7.01
N ASP A 122 -9.55 -13.28 6.38
CA ASP A 122 -9.90 -14.68 6.10
C ASP A 122 -9.33 -15.21 4.76
N VAL A 123 -8.83 -14.32 3.89
CA VAL A 123 -8.19 -14.65 2.61
C VAL A 123 -6.70 -14.27 2.56
N ASP A 124 -6.27 -13.29 3.36
CA ASP A 124 -4.89 -12.86 3.53
C ASP A 124 -4.43 -13.05 4.99
N ASN A 125 -3.58 -14.06 5.19
CA ASN A 125 -3.03 -14.42 6.50
C ASN A 125 -2.08 -13.36 7.08
N ASN A 126 -1.60 -12.41 6.27
CA ASN A 126 -0.74 -11.32 6.70
C ASN A 126 -1.51 -10.04 7.01
N ARG A 127 -2.85 -10.01 6.85
CA ARG A 127 -3.67 -8.82 7.06
C ARG A 127 -3.45 -8.15 8.43
N TRP A 128 -3.25 -8.95 9.47
CA TRP A 128 -2.96 -8.44 10.82
C TRP A 128 -1.64 -7.67 10.91
N ILE A 129 -0.65 -7.99 10.07
CA ILE A 129 0.64 -7.28 9.97
C ILE A 129 0.38 -5.90 9.39
N TRP A 130 -0.30 -5.84 8.25
CA TRP A 130 -0.64 -4.59 7.56
C TRP A 130 -1.50 -3.67 8.43
N ASP A 131 -2.51 -4.22 9.10
CA ASP A 131 -3.36 -3.48 10.04
C ASP A 131 -2.57 -2.98 11.26
N GLY A 132 -1.68 -3.81 11.81
CA GLY A 132 -0.80 -3.44 12.93
C GLY A 132 0.17 -2.30 12.58
N LEU A 133 0.60 -2.22 11.32
CA LEU A 133 1.51 -1.18 10.84
C LEU A 133 0.84 0.21 10.70
N THR A 134 -0.49 0.27 10.65
CA THR A 134 -1.23 1.55 10.49
C THR A 134 -0.96 2.55 11.62
N VAL A 135 -0.60 2.09 12.82
CA VAL A 135 -0.20 2.95 13.95
C VAL A 135 1.07 3.74 13.61
N PHE A 136 1.92 3.20 12.76
CA PHE A 136 3.20 3.79 12.35
C PHE A 136 3.14 4.51 10.99
N LYS A 137 1.93 4.67 10.42
CA LYS A 137 1.73 5.21 9.07
C LYS A 137 2.43 6.54 8.80
N LYS A 138 2.57 7.42 9.80
CA LYS A 138 3.27 8.71 9.61
C LYS A 138 4.74 8.52 9.26
N ILE A 139 5.43 7.60 9.92
CA ILE A 139 6.85 7.32 9.67
C ILE A 139 7.00 6.58 8.33
N ILE A 140 6.15 5.57 8.10
CA ILE A 140 6.13 4.79 6.86
C ILE A 140 5.86 5.70 5.65
N TYR A 141 4.84 6.57 5.71
CA TYR A 141 4.53 7.50 4.61
C TYR A 141 5.63 8.54 4.41
N LYS A 142 6.28 9.03 5.47
CA LYS A 142 7.41 9.94 5.31
C LYS A 142 8.59 9.27 4.59
N ALA A 143 8.85 7.99 4.86
CA ALA A 143 9.97 7.27 4.27
C ALA A 143 9.67 6.74 2.84
N LEU A 144 8.40 6.41 2.54
CA LEU A 144 8.01 5.75 1.30
C LEU A 144 7.04 6.55 0.42
N GLY A 145 6.16 7.35 1.02
CA GLY A 145 5.12 8.12 0.32
C GLY A 145 5.53 9.52 -0.11
N ASP A 146 6.60 10.08 0.48
CA ASP A 146 7.19 11.38 0.11
C ASP A 146 8.31 11.23 -0.93
N ARG A 147 8.28 10.18 -1.77
CA ARG A 147 9.35 9.89 -2.75
C ARG A 147 9.27 10.75 -4.01
N ALA A 148 8.90 11.99 -3.83
CA ALA A 148 8.53 12.89 -4.90
C ALA A 148 8.71 14.36 -4.54
#